data_AF-H6RNS8-F1
#
_entry.id   AF-H6RNS8-F1
#
_cell.length_a   1.000
_cell.length_b   1.000
_cell.length_c   1.000
_cell.angle_alpha   90.00
_cell.angle_beta   90.00
_cell.angle_gamma   90.00
#
_symmetry.space_group_name_H-M   'P 1'
#
loop_
_entity.id
_entity.type
_entity.pdbx_description
1 polymer ?
#
loop_
_entity_poly.entity_id
_entity_poly.type
_entity_poly.pdbx_seq_one_letter_code
_entity_poly.pdbx_strand_id
1 'polypeptide(L)'
;MAAILAEVGSAWRRTRRKSPTSTEVSTCAVPYTARHQAGRREERIVPWLRGILTELPKQHAELIDRFARWQLLRRLRLLAERDRVTRGGVQHARAAIIGAARFLRWLDEQDTTLATATQAQLEDYLARFSGRGSSLKVFLDWTHRSSLGAELQIPAHERPLPQVTLSDQHRWQQVERLLHDDDIRLYVRIGGLFLLLFVQPLARICRMHADQITQRPDGAVTVTFDAAPIELPDPLDRLVLDQLARRGQVSYASRPDRWLFPGGLPGKHLVTENIRSQLVALGIQHSTARKAAMFDLAAQMPVPIGAELLGLSPHTATRWAALAARDWSRYAAMCRA
;
A
#
# COMPACT_ATOMS: atom_id res chain seq x y z
N MET A 1 17.45 -22.77 6.38
CA MET A 1 16.12 -22.91 5.73
C MET A 1 15.03 -23.44 6.68
N ALA A 2 15.05 -24.72 7.09
CA ALA A 2 14.05 -25.26 8.04
C ALA A 2 14.17 -24.65 9.45
N ALA A 3 15.38 -24.31 9.89
CA ALA A 3 15.63 -23.66 11.18
C ALA A 3 14.99 -22.27 11.26
N ILE A 4 15.23 -21.37 10.30
CA ILE A 4 14.64 -20.02 10.28
C ILE A 4 13.11 -20.07 10.11
N LEU A 5 12.58 -20.97 9.28
CA LEU A 5 11.13 -21.17 9.17
C LEU A 5 10.51 -21.79 10.43
N ALA A 6 11.20 -22.70 11.09
CA ALA A 6 10.78 -23.27 12.38
C ALA A 6 10.95 -22.26 13.52
N GLU A 7 11.93 -21.38 13.45
CA GLU A 7 12.25 -20.37 14.44
C GLU A 7 11.28 -19.19 14.32
N VAL A 8 11.00 -18.70 13.11
CA VAL A 8 9.86 -17.84 12.79
C VAL A 8 8.58 -18.58 13.22
N GLY A 9 8.27 -19.78 12.74
CA GLY A 9 7.09 -20.52 13.21
C GLY A 9 6.99 -20.73 14.74
N SER A 10 8.11 -20.85 15.45
CA SER A 10 8.18 -21.04 16.91
C SER A 10 8.10 -19.73 17.69
N ALA A 11 8.70 -18.65 17.20
CA ALA A 11 8.59 -17.30 17.72
C ALA A 11 7.12 -16.87 17.66
N TRP A 12 6.44 -17.18 16.56
CA TRP A 12 5.03 -16.88 16.35
C TRP A 12 4.11 -17.75 17.23
N ARG A 13 4.49 -19.00 17.53
CA ARG A 13 3.80 -19.85 18.51
C ARG A 13 4.04 -19.41 19.96
N ARG A 14 5.19 -18.82 20.29
CA ARG A 14 5.51 -18.28 21.63
C ARG A 14 4.73 -17.01 21.95
N THR A 15 4.52 -16.12 20.97
CA THR A 15 3.68 -14.91 21.12
C THR A 15 2.23 -15.25 21.54
N ARG A 16 1.72 -16.43 21.16
CA ARG A 16 0.37 -16.92 21.51
C ARG A 16 0.15 -17.15 23.02
N ARG A 17 1.22 -17.35 23.81
CA ARG A 17 1.09 -17.77 25.23
C ARG A 17 0.95 -16.61 26.21
N LYS A 18 1.07 -15.35 25.79
CA LYS A 18 1.03 -14.18 26.68
C LYS A 18 0.26 -13.03 26.05
N SER A 19 -1.06 -13.05 26.16
CA SER A 19 -1.90 -11.87 25.94
C SER A 19 -2.62 -11.55 27.25
N PRO A 20 -2.40 -10.39 27.89
CA PRO A 20 -3.28 -9.89 28.93
C PRO A 20 -4.49 -9.20 28.30
N THR A 21 -5.61 -9.30 28.99
CA THR A 21 -6.92 -8.71 28.71
C THR A 21 -6.88 -7.18 28.67
N SER A 22 -7.46 -6.63 27.59
CA SER A 22 -8.15 -5.34 27.41
C SER A 22 -8.03 -4.27 28.52
N THR A 23 -7.62 -3.03 28.17
CA THR A 23 -8.22 -1.75 28.64
C THR A 23 -7.72 -0.56 27.78
N GLU A 24 -8.69 0.31 27.43
CA GLU A 24 -8.65 1.74 27.03
C GLU A 24 -7.90 2.25 25.78
N VAL A 25 -8.72 2.73 24.84
CA VAL A 25 -8.34 3.51 23.65
C VAL A 25 -8.30 5.00 24.03
N SER A 26 -7.10 5.58 24.14
CA SER A 26 -6.91 7.02 24.25
C SER A 26 -6.68 7.67 22.89
N THR A 27 -7.57 8.59 22.53
CA THR A 27 -7.57 9.39 21.30
C THR A 27 -6.42 10.39 21.31
N CYS A 28 -5.41 10.19 20.45
CA CYS A 28 -4.26 11.10 20.35
C CYS A 28 -4.41 12.07 19.15
N ALA A 29 -4.28 13.36 19.43
CA ALA A 29 -4.43 14.46 18.46
C ALA A 29 -3.25 14.53 17.47
N VAL A 30 -3.56 14.78 16.19
CA VAL A 30 -2.58 14.87 15.08
C VAL A 30 -1.92 16.26 15.04
N PRO A 31 -0.57 16.38 14.95
CA PRO A 31 0.13 17.66 15.01
C PRO A 31 -0.04 18.55 13.75
N TYR A 32 -0.05 19.87 14.00
CA TYR A 32 -0.35 20.99 13.11
C TYR A 32 0.47 21.07 11.79
N THR A 33 1.70 20.53 11.74
CA THR A 33 2.62 20.69 10.59
C THR A 33 2.35 19.75 9.42
N ALA A 34 1.67 18.62 9.65
CA ALA A 34 1.30 17.68 8.60
C ALA A 34 0.13 18.20 7.74
N ARG A 35 -0.81 18.91 8.38
CA ARG A 35 -1.95 19.61 7.77
C ARG A 35 -1.51 20.54 6.62
N HIS A 36 -0.36 21.19 6.76
CA HIS A 36 0.15 22.15 5.77
C HIS A 36 0.76 21.50 4.50
N GLN A 37 1.27 20.26 4.58
CA GLN A 37 1.81 19.54 3.40
C GLN A 37 0.71 18.82 2.63
N ALA A 38 -0.32 18.32 3.31
CA ALA A 38 -1.52 17.77 2.68
C ALA A 38 -2.29 18.85 1.90
N GLY A 39 -2.46 20.06 2.49
CA GLY A 39 -3.05 21.23 1.82
C GLY A 39 -2.31 21.61 0.52
N ARG A 40 -0.97 21.67 0.55
CA ARG A 40 -0.16 21.97 -0.66
C ARG A 40 -0.32 20.99 -1.82
N ARG A 41 -0.73 19.74 -1.56
CA ARG A 41 -0.97 18.74 -2.62
C ARG A 41 -2.35 18.90 -3.26
N GLU A 42 -3.35 19.27 -2.48
CA GLU A 42 -4.67 19.65 -2.99
C GLU A 42 -4.60 20.95 -3.81
N GLU A 43 -3.88 21.96 -3.29
CA GLU A 43 -3.69 23.26 -3.93
C GLU A 43 -3.09 23.17 -5.34
N ARG A 44 -2.34 22.10 -5.65
CA ARG A 44 -1.77 21.87 -6.99
C ARG A 44 -2.72 21.22 -7.99
N ILE A 45 -3.84 20.63 -7.56
CA ILE A 45 -4.85 20.10 -8.50
C ILE A 45 -5.67 21.25 -9.08
N VAL A 46 -6.02 22.26 -8.29
CA VAL A 46 -6.96 23.30 -8.72
C VAL A 46 -6.45 24.12 -9.92
N PRO A 47 -5.19 24.61 -9.95
CA PRO A 47 -4.64 25.30 -11.12
C PRO A 47 -4.53 24.38 -12.34
N TRP A 48 -4.16 23.11 -12.13
CA TRP A 48 -4.09 22.12 -13.20
C TRP A 48 -5.47 21.80 -13.80
N LEU A 49 -6.50 21.67 -12.95
CA LEU A 49 -7.88 21.48 -13.38
C LEU A 49 -8.33 22.67 -14.24
N ARG A 50 -8.07 23.91 -13.79
CA ARG A 50 -8.39 25.11 -14.57
C ARG A 50 -7.78 25.08 -15.96
N GLY A 51 -6.52 24.67 -16.10
CA GLY A 51 -5.86 24.54 -17.40
C GLY A 51 -6.52 23.50 -18.32
N ILE A 52 -6.97 22.37 -17.78
CA ILE A 52 -7.71 21.38 -18.58
C ILE A 52 -9.08 21.92 -19.00
N LEU A 53 -9.78 22.60 -18.10
CA LEU A 53 -11.12 23.11 -18.37
C LEU A 53 -11.14 24.15 -19.49
N THR A 54 -10.06 24.92 -19.68
CA THR A 54 -9.95 25.90 -20.77
C THR A 54 -9.78 25.27 -22.15
N GLU A 55 -9.32 24.02 -22.23
CA GLU A 55 -9.11 23.29 -23.49
C GLU A 55 -10.35 22.51 -23.94
N LEU A 56 -11.42 22.49 -23.13
CA LEU A 56 -12.61 21.68 -23.36
C LEU A 56 -13.77 22.53 -23.86
N PRO A 57 -14.69 21.96 -24.67
CA PRO A 57 -15.95 22.59 -24.97
C PRO A 57 -16.69 23.00 -23.69
N LYS A 58 -17.38 24.14 -23.72
CA LYS A 58 -18.03 24.73 -22.53
C LYS A 58 -18.89 23.74 -21.75
N GLN A 59 -19.69 22.95 -22.46
CA GLN A 59 -20.58 21.94 -21.86
C GLN A 59 -19.79 20.84 -21.12
N HIS A 60 -18.68 20.38 -21.70
CA HIS A 60 -17.82 19.38 -21.06
C HIS A 60 -17.07 19.96 -19.87
N ALA A 61 -16.58 21.19 -20.00
CA ALA A 61 -15.87 21.89 -18.94
C ALA A 61 -16.75 22.07 -17.70
N GLU A 62 -18.00 22.49 -17.87
CA GLU A 62 -18.95 22.64 -16.76
C GLU A 62 -19.23 21.31 -16.05
N LEU A 63 -19.42 20.23 -16.82
CA LEU A 63 -19.66 18.90 -16.26
C LEU A 63 -18.44 18.35 -15.50
N ILE A 64 -17.24 18.51 -16.06
CA ILE A 64 -15.99 18.05 -15.46
C ILE A 64 -15.63 18.88 -14.23
N ASP A 65 -15.86 20.19 -14.23
CA ASP A 65 -15.67 21.04 -13.05
C ASP A 65 -16.59 20.60 -11.91
N ARG A 66 -17.88 20.33 -12.22
CA ARG A 66 -18.83 19.79 -11.25
C ARG A 66 -18.38 18.43 -10.73
N PHE A 67 -18.02 17.49 -11.60
CA PHE A 67 -17.49 16.19 -11.19
C PHE A 67 -16.26 16.33 -10.27
N ALA A 68 -15.28 17.13 -10.68
CA ALA A 68 -14.03 17.32 -9.96
C ALA A 68 -14.26 17.93 -8.57
N ARG A 69 -15.10 18.97 -8.47
CA ARG A 69 -15.40 19.64 -7.19
C ARG A 69 -16.14 18.75 -6.22
N TRP A 70 -17.23 18.14 -6.67
CA TRP A 70 -18.20 17.49 -5.79
C TRP A 70 -17.76 16.07 -5.37
N GLN A 71 -17.03 15.36 -6.24
CA GLN A 71 -16.61 13.99 -5.98
C GLN A 71 -15.13 13.88 -5.59
N LEU A 72 -14.22 14.50 -6.34
CA LEU A 72 -12.78 14.28 -6.18
C LEU A 72 -12.14 15.22 -5.17
N LEU A 73 -12.31 16.53 -5.34
CA LEU A 73 -11.74 17.55 -4.46
C LEU A 73 -12.34 17.47 -3.05
N ARG A 74 -13.66 17.29 -2.93
CA ARG A 74 -14.31 17.05 -1.63
C ARG A 74 -13.69 15.86 -0.88
N ARG A 75 -13.43 14.75 -1.57
CA ARG A 75 -12.78 13.58 -0.96
C ARG A 75 -11.33 13.85 -0.57
N LEU A 76 -10.59 14.58 -1.39
CA LEU A 76 -9.20 14.95 -1.08
C LEU A 76 -9.13 15.89 0.13
N ARG A 77 -10.05 16.83 0.28
CA ARG A 77 -10.18 17.70 1.47
C ARG A 77 -10.39 16.91 2.76
N LEU A 78 -11.36 16.00 2.75
CA LEU A 78 -11.62 15.12 3.90
C LEU A 78 -10.42 14.23 4.26
N LEU A 79 -9.64 13.81 3.26
CA LEU A 79 -8.39 13.09 3.49
C LEU A 79 -7.27 14.02 4.00
N ALA A 80 -7.24 15.27 3.56
CA ALA A 80 -6.25 16.27 3.97
C ALA A 80 -6.43 16.66 5.44
N GLU A 81 -7.67 16.84 5.89
CA GLU A 81 -8.01 17.06 7.30
C GLU A 81 -7.44 15.98 8.23
N ARG A 82 -7.32 14.75 7.72
CA ARG A 82 -6.79 13.58 8.45
C ARG A 82 -5.34 13.25 8.14
N ASP A 83 -4.65 14.07 7.35
CA ASP A 83 -3.28 13.83 6.83
C ASP A 83 -3.11 12.49 6.08
N ARG A 84 -4.16 12.07 5.35
CA ARG A 84 -4.21 10.81 4.59
C ARG A 84 -4.11 11.01 3.07
N VAL A 85 -3.75 12.21 2.60
CA VAL A 85 -3.59 12.48 1.16
C VAL A 85 -2.33 11.81 0.63
N THR A 86 -2.52 10.76 -0.15
CA THR A 86 -1.44 10.04 -0.81
C THR A 86 -1.19 10.59 -2.22
N ARG A 87 0.06 10.49 -2.71
CA ARG A 87 0.40 10.81 -4.11
C ARG A 87 -0.46 9.99 -5.08
N GLY A 88 -0.72 8.72 -4.76
CA GLY A 88 -1.59 7.84 -5.55
C GLY A 88 -3.03 8.35 -5.62
N GLY A 89 -3.59 8.85 -4.51
CA GLY A 89 -4.93 9.44 -4.50
C GLY A 89 -5.05 10.67 -5.41
N VAL A 90 -4.03 11.55 -5.39
CA VAL A 90 -3.95 12.72 -6.29
C VAL A 90 -3.85 12.28 -7.75
N GLN A 91 -3.00 11.29 -8.07
CA GLN A 91 -2.89 10.79 -9.45
C GLN A 91 -4.15 10.07 -9.93
N HIS A 92 -4.83 9.34 -9.05
CA HIS A 92 -6.11 8.72 -9.36
C HIS A 92 -7.17 9.77 -9.70
N ALA A 93 -7.24 10.87 -8.94
CA ALA A 93 -8.14 11.98 -9.24
C ALA A 93 -7.84 12.61 -10.61
N ARG A 94 -6.56 12.84 -10.93
CA ARG A 94 -6.15 13.34 -12.25
C ARG A 94 -6.52 12.39 -13.38
N ALA A 95 -6.25 11.09 -13.19
CA ALA A 95 -6.59 10.06 -14.16
C ALA A 95 -8.10 9.98 -14.40
N ALA A 96 -8.92 10.12 -13.36
CA ALA A 96 -10.38 10.15 -13.48
C ALA A 96 -10.87 11.38 -14.29
N ILE A 97 -10.31 12.57 -14.05
CA ILE A 97 -10.65 13.79 -14.80
C ILE A 97 -10.27 13.64 -16.28
N ILE A 98 -9.05 13.19 -16.56
CA ILE A 98 -8.59 12.95 -17.94
C ILE A 98 -9.45 11.86 -18.61
N GLY A 99 -9.78 10.79 -17.89
CA GLY A 99 -10.62 9.71 -18.37
C GLY A 99 -12.02 10.20 -18.77
N ALA A 100 -12.65 11.01 -17.91
CA ALA A 100 -13.95 11.62 -18.19
C ALA A 100 -13.89 12.55 -19.41
N ALA A 101 -12.90 13.45 -19.49
CA ALA A 101 -12.72 14.35 -20.63
C ALA A 101 -12.55 13.61 -21.96
N ARG A 102 -11.75 12.54 -21.97
CA ARG A 102 -11.56 11.70 -23.16
C ARG A 102 -12.83 10.97 -23.56
N PHE A 103 -13.61 10.50 -22.60
CA PHE A 103 -14.87 9.82 -22.87
C PHE A 103 -15.92 10.79 -23.44
N LEU A 104 -16.08 11.97 -22.85
CA LEU A 104 -16.99 13.00 -23.37
C LEU A 104 -16.63 13.43 -24.79
N ARG A 105 -15.33 13.62 -25.08
CA ARG A 105 -14.87 13.91 -26.45
C ARG A 105 -15.18 12.77 -27.41
N TRP A 106 -15.00 11.52 -26.98
CA TRP A 106 -15.33 10.38 -27.81
C TRP A 106 -16.84 10.28 -28.08
N LEU A 107 -17.69 10.61 -27.11
CA LEU A 107 -19.14 10.67 -27.33
C LEU A 107 -19.51 11.75 -28.35
N ASP A 108 -18.89 12.93 -28.28
CA ASP A 108 -19.06 13.97 -29.29
C ASP A 108 -18.61 13.48 -30.69
N GLU A 109 -17.49 12.75 -30.78
CA GLU A 109 -17.02 12.12 -32.04
C GLU A 109 -17.97 11.04 -32.57
N GLN A 110 -18.89 10.54 -31.75
CA GLN A 110 -19.93 9.57 -32.12
C GLN A 110 -21.32 10.23 -32.24
N ASP A 111 -21.37 11.57 -32.28
CA ASP A 111 -22.61 12.37 -32.35
C ASP A 111 -23.64 11.99 -31.28
N THR A 112 -23.17 11.60 -30.08
CA THR A 112 -24.02 11.23 -28.94
C THR A 112 -23.67 12.02 -27.71
N THR A 113 -24.58 12.04 -26.74
CA THR A 113 -24.39 12.74 -25.46
C THR A 113 -24.32 11.73 -24.32
N LEU A 114 -23.81 12.17 -23.16
CA LEU A 114 -23.81 11.34 -21.96
C LEU A 114 -25.21 10.86 -21.54
N ALA A 115 -26.26 11.63 -21.86
CA ALA A 115 -27.65 11.28 -21.53
C ALA A 115 -28.24 10.22 -22.45
N THR A 116 -27.75 10.13 -23.69
CA THR A 116 -28.24 9.22 -24.73
C THR A 116 -27.28 8.07 -25.03
N ALA A 117 -26.09 8.10 -24.44
CA ALA A 117 -25.07 7.08 -24.61
C ALA A 117 -25.61 5.71 -24.21
N THR A 118 -25.35 4.71 -25.06
CA THR A 118 -25.79 3.33 -24.82
C THR A 118 -24.68 2.49 -24.19
N GLN A 119 -25.06 1.39 -23.55
CA GLN A 119 -24.11 0.42 -23.02
C GLN A 119 -23.20 -0.16 -24.12
N ALA A 120 -23.74 -0.39 -25.32
CA ALA A 120 -22.97 -0.88 -26.47
C ALA A 120 -21.87 0.10 -26.90
N GLN A 121 -22.16 1.41 -26.88
CA GLN A 121 -21.16 2.45 -27.14
C GLN A 121 -20.08 2.50 -26.06
N LEU A 122 -20.45 2.36 -24.78
CA LEU A 122 -19.47 2.25 -23.71
C LEU A 122 -18.56 1.03 -23.91
N GLU A 123 -19.11 -0.11 -24.30
CA GLU A 123 -18.34 -1.33 -24.54
C GLU A 123 -17.39 -1.18 -25.73
N ASP A 124 -17.82 -0.55 -26.83
CA ASP A 124 -16.95 -0.22 -27.97
C ASP A 124 -15.79 0.71 -27.55
N TYR A 125 -16.09 1.76 -26.77
CA TYR A 125 -15.06 2.63 -26.21
C TYR A 125 -14.03 1.86 -25.38
N LEU A 126 -14.48 0.94 -24.52
CA LEU A 126 -13.61 0.14 -23.66
C LEU A 126 -12.79 -0.90 -24.45
N ALA A 127 -13.36 -1.45 -25.52
CA ALA A 127 -12.66 -2.36 -26.42
C ALA A 127 -11.54 -1.63 -27.17
N ARG A 128 -11.81 -0.43 -27.70
CA ARG A 128 -10.83 0.39 -28.41
C ARG A 128 -9.76 0.98 -27.50
N PHE A 129 -10.09 1.25 -26.23
CA PHE A 129 -9.19 1.88 -25.26
C PHE A 129 -9.06 1.06 -23.98
N SER A 130 -8.47 -0.12 -24.11
CA SER A 130 -8.20 -1.03 -23.00
C SER A 130 -7.44 -0.34 -21.84
N GLY A 131 -7.82 -0.66 -20.60
CA GLY A 131 -7.21 -0.10 -19.38
C GLY A 131 -7.79 1.24 -18.89
N ARG A 132 -8.64 1.93 -19.67
CA ARG A 132 -9.25 3.23 -19.27
C ARG A 132 -10.52 3.12 -18.41
N GLY A 133 -11.12 1.92 -18.33
CA GLY A 133 -12.35 1.71 -17.58
C GLY A 133 -12.25 2.01 -16.08
N SER A 134 -11.09 1.74 -15.46
CA SER A 134 -10.90 1.98 -14.03
C SER A 134 -10.95 3.45 -13.62
N SER A 135 -10.40 4.34 -14.46
CA SER A 135 -10.48 5.79 -14.27
C SER A 135 -11.85 6.35 -14.59
N LEU A 136 -12.54 5.77 -15.59
CA LEU A 136 -13.85 6.21 -16.05
C LEU A 136 -14.97 5.82 -15.08
N LYS A 137 -14.83 4.68 -14.38
CA LYS A 137 -15.85 4.18 -13.44
C LYS A 137 -16.27 5.21 -12.40
N VAL A 138 -15.33 5.94 -11.82
CA VAL A 138 -15.65 6.95 -10.78
C VAL A 138 -16.53 8.08 -11.34
N PHE A 139 -16.35 8.42 -12.61
CA PHE A 139 -17.18 9.40 -13.30
C PHE A 139 -18.58 8.85 -13.57
N LEU A 140 -18.70 7.65 -14.15
CA LEU A 140 -20.01 7.05 -14.43
C LEU A 140 -20.83 6.76 -13.17
N ASP A 141 -20.19 6.29 -12.09
CA ASP A 141 -20.84 6.11 -10.78
C ASP A 141 -21.34 7.45 -10.20
N TRP A 142 -20.68 8.56 -10.53
CA TRP A 142 -21.12 9.89 -10.10
C TRP A 142 -22.25 10.44 -10.97
N THR A 143 -22.18 10.27 -12.30
CA THR A 143 -23.23 10.72 -13.23
C THR A 143 -24.53 9.98 -12.98
N HIS A 144 -24.46 8.67 -12.72
CA HIS A 144 -25.61 7.85 -12.35
C HIS A 144 -26.25 8.34 -11.04
N ARG A 145 -25.46 8.51 -9.97
CA ARG A 145 -25.97 9.00 -8.66
C ARG A 145 -26.51 10.43 -8.71
N SER A 146 -26.09 11.21 -9.69
CA SER A 146 -26.53 12.60 -9.87
C SER A 146 -27.64 12.73 -10.92
N SER A 147 -28.11 11.61 -11.51
CA SER A 147 -29.11 11.55 -12.57
C SER A 147 -28.78 12.44 -13.79
N LEU A 148 -27.49 12.54 -14.14
CA LEU A 148 -26.98 13.40 -15.22
C LEU A 148 -26.70 12.67 -16.53
N GLY A 149 -26.88 11.34 -16.57
CA GLY A 149 -26.54 10.53 -17.73
C GLY A 149 -27.33 9.23 -17.78
N ALA A 150 -27.18 8.51 -18.89
CA ALA A 150 -27.74 7.16 -19.02
C ALA A 150 -27.15 6.20 -17.97
N GLU A 151 -27.88 5.13 -17.66
CA GLU A 151 -27.40 4.07 -16.79
C GLU A 151 -26.34 3.23 -17.52
N LEU A 152 -25.09 3.70 -17.44
CA LEU A 152 -23.93 3.06 -18.03
C LEU A 152 -23.14 2.29 -16.96
N GLN A 153 -22.95 0.99 -17.19
CA GLN A 153 -22.31 0.11 -16.24
C GLN A 153 -20.95 -0.34 -16.77
N ILE A 154 -19.89 -0.07 -16.03
CA ILE A 154 -18.61 -0.74 -16.25
C ILE A 154 -18.64 -1.99 -15.36
N PRO A 155 -18.64 -3.21 -15.94
CA PRO A 155 -18.55 -4.43 -15.16
C PRO A 155 -17.35 -4.33 -14.23
N ALA A 156 -17.55 -4.69 -12.96
CA ALA A 156 -16.43 -4.79 -12.04
C ALA A 156 -15.49 -5.85 -12.61
N HIS A 157 -14.37 -5.43 -13.21
CA HIS A 157 -13.35 -6.38 -13.61
C HIS A 157 -12.91 -7.07 -12.34
N GLU A 158 -13.17 -8.37 -12.23
CA GLU A 158 -12.66 -9.17 -11.14
C GLU A 158 -11.16 -8.91 -11.10
N ARG A 159 -10.67 -8.27 -10.03
CA ARG A 159 -9.24 -8.04 -9.91
C ARG A 159 -8.60 -9.43 -9.97
N PRO A 160 -7.80 -9.72 -11.02
CA PRO A 160 -7.21 -11.03 -11.16
C PRO A 160 -6.45 -11.33 -9.88
N LEU A 161 -6.52 -12.59 -9.45
CA LEU A 161 -5.78 -13.02 -8.27
C LEU A 161 -4.31 -12.64 -8.47
N PRO A 162 -3.64 -12.13 -7.42
CA PRO A 162 -2.23 -11.80 -7.49
C PRO A 162 -1.44 -12.97 -8.08
N GLN A 163 -0.79 -12.77 -9.22
CA GLN A 163 0.18 -13.75 -9.72
C GLN A 163 1.40 -13.73 -8.80
N VAL A 164 1.71 -14.88 -8.20
CA VAL A 164 2.93 -15.12 -7.45
C VAL A 164 3.93 -15.71 -8.43
N THR A 165 4.83 -14.86 -8.94
CA THR A 165 5.82 -15.26 -9.95
C THR A 165 7.23 -15.43 -9.38
N LEU A 166 7.42 -15.19 -8.08
CA LEU A 166 8.70 -15.38 -7.40
C LEU A 166 8.74 -16.80 -6.85
N SER A 167 9.76 -17.60 -7.19
CA SER A 167 9.95 -18.88 -6.52
C SER A 167 10.40 -18.66 -5.08
N ASP A 168 9.97 -19.54 -4.17
CA ASP A 168 10.37 -19.52 -2.77
C ASP A 168 11.89 -19.53 -2.62
N GLN A 169 12.58 -20.30 -3.47
CA GLN A 169 14.05 -20.38 -3.47
C GLN A 169 14.70 -19.03 -3.73
N HIS A 170 14.20 -18.27 -4.71
CA HIS A 170 14.76 -16.94 -5.02
C HIS A 170 14.45 -15.93 -3.90
N ARG A 171 13.25 -16.01 -3.30
CA ARG A 171 12.88 -15.20 -2.14
C ARG A 171 13.82 -15.45 -0.95
N TRP A 172 14.13 -16.71 -0.67
CA TRP A 172 15.04 -17.09 0.43
C TRP A 172 16.49 -16.71 0.16
N GLN A 173 16.98 -16.81 -1.09
CA GLN A 173 18.29 -16.28 -1.46
C GLN A 173 18.40 -14.78 -1.17
N GLN A 174 17.34 -14.01 -1.44
CA GLN A 174 17.29 -12.58 -1.11
C GLN A 174 17.31 -12.34 0.40
N VAL A 175 16.60 -13.16 1.19
CA VAL A 175 16.65 -13.09 2.67
C VAL A 175 18.06 -13.36 3.18
N GLU A 176 18.68 -14.47 2.76
CA GLU A 176 20.04 -14.85 3.17
C GLU A 176 21.06 -13.75 2.84
N ARG A 177 20.96 -13.18 1.64
CA ARG A 177 21.81 -12.04 1.25
C ARG A 177 21.58 -10.84 2.16
N LEU A 178 20.34 -10.44 2.42
CA LEU A 178 20.06 -9.28 3.27
C LEU A 178 20.47 -9.51 4.75
N LEU A 179 20.48 -10.75 5.23
CA LEU A 179 20.96 -11.07 6.57
C LEU A 179 22.47 -10.94 6.71
N HIS A 180 23.26 -11.26 5.68
CA HIS A 180 24.71 -11.43 5.82
C HIS A 180 25.59 -10.49 4.99
N ASP A 181 25.05 -9.85 3.95
CA ASP A 181 25.81 -8.97 3.05
C ASP A 181 25.97 -7.57 3.66
N ASP A 182 27.13 -7.32 4.28
CA ASP A 182 27.44 -6.06 4.97
C ASP A 182 27.74 -4.88 4.03
N ASP A 183 27.95 -5.13 2.73
CA ASP A 183 28.09 -4.07 1.72
C ASP A 183 26.74 -3.39 1.44
N ILE A 184 25.63 -4.06 1.75
CA ILE A 184 24.30 -3.49 1.65
C ILE A 184 24.05 -2.58 2.86
N ARG A 185 23.61 -1.35 2.57
CA ARG A 185 23.24 -0.37 3.62
C ARG A 185 22.26 -0.99 4.62
N LEU A 186 22.56 -0.83 5.91
CA LEU A 186 21.81 -1.45 7.02
C LEU A 186 20.29 -1.23 6.94
N TYR A 187 19.83 -0.01 6.65
CA TYR A 187 18.40 0.28 6.53
C TYR A 187 17.72 -0.44 5.35
N VAL A 188 18.47 -0.76 4.29
CA VAL A 188 17.96 -1.54 3.15
C VAL A 188 17.84 -3.01 3.53
N ARG A 189 18.82 -3.56 4.26
CA ARG A 189 18.78 -4.92 4.80
C ARG A 189 17.55 -5.12 5.67
N ILE A 190 17.38 -4.28 6.69
CA ILE A 190 16.25 -4.38 7.62
C ILE A 190 14.92 -4.18 6.88
N GLY A 191 14.80 -3.16 6.03
CA GLY A 191 13.53 -2.92 5.34
C GLY A 191 13.20 -3.98 4.28
N GLY A 192 14.21 -4.59 3.66
CA GLY A 192 14.03 -5.77 2.81
C GLY A 192 13.56 -6.98 3.62
N LEU A 193 14.16 -7.23 4.78
CA LEU A 193 13.77 -8.34 5.68
C LEU A 193 12.35 -8.14 6.23
N PHE A 194 11.98 -6.93 6.65
CA PHE A 194 10.61 -6.61 7.06
C PHE A 194 9.59 -6.78 5.93
N LEU A 195 9.99 -6.51 4.69
CA LEU A 195 9.15 -6.76 3.52
C LEU A 195 9.00 -8.26 3.22
N LEU A 196 10.09 -9.03 3.28
CA LEU A 196 10.14 -10.43 2.84
C LEU A 196 9.66 -11.42 3.90
N LEU A 197 9.90 -11.14 5.19
CA LEU A 197 9.55 -12.02 6.30
C LEU A 197 8.23 -11.65 6.96
N PHE A 198 7.97 -10.35 7.12
CA PHE A 198 6.80 -9.83 7.85
C PHE A 198 5.79 -9.15 6.94
N VAL A 199 6.04 -9.15 5.63
CA VAL A 199 5.13 -8.59 4.62
C VAL A 199 4.72 -7.16 4.97
N GLN A 200 5.67 -6.35 5.42
CA GLN A 200 5.39 -4.97 5.78
C GLN A 200 5.53 -4.04 4.57
N PRO A 201 4.56 -3.15 4.30
CA PRO A 201 4.67 -2.25 3.15
C PRO A 201 5.87 -1.34 3.33
N LEU A 202 6.66 -1.08 2.29
CA LEU A 202 7.82 -0.18 2.39
C LEU A 202 7.42 1.20 2.95
N ALA A 203 6.23 1.69 2.62
CA ALA A 203 5.73 2.95 3.18
C ALA A 203 5.47 2.89 4.69
N ARG A 204 5.04 1.73 5.23
CA ARG A 204 4.88 1.49 6.67
C ARG A 204 6.24 1.35 7.34
N ILE A 205 7.12 0.53 6.76
CA ILE A 205 8.49 0.31 7.24
C ILE A 205 9.23 1.64 7.40
N CYS A 206 9.25 2.47 6.36
CA CYS A 206 9.93 3.76 6.41
C CYS A 206 9.37 4.70 7.48
N ARG A 207 8.12 4.53 7.91
CA ARG A 207 7.45 5.33 8.95
C ARG A 207 7.49 4.66 10.31
N MET A 208 8.25 3.59 10.48
CA MET A 208 8.38 2.96 11.79
C MET A 208 9.11 3.90 12.74
N HIS A 209 8.70 3.85 13.99
CA HIS A 209 9.28 4.55 15.11
C HIS A 209 10.21 3.64 15.90
N ALA A 210 11.15 4.23 16.61
CA ALA A 210 12.09 3.47 17.43
C ALA A 210 11.44 2.82 18.65
N ASP A 211 10.38 3.44 19.19
CA ASP A 211 9.55 2.91 20.30
C ASP A 211 8.78 1.64 19.91
N GLN A 212 8.65 1.34 18.61
CA GLN A 212 8.08 0.09 18.12
C GLN A 212 9.05 -1.10 18.26
N ILE A 213 10.30 -0.85 18.62
CA ILE A 213 11.27 -1.90 18.94
C ILE A 213 11.46 -1.94 20.45
N THR A 214 11.29 -3.12 21.04
CA THR A 214 11.47 -3.32 22.48
C THR A 214 12.39 -4.50 22.72
N GLN A 215 13.47 -4.25 23.47
CA GLN A 215 14.30 -5.31 24.02
C GLN A 215 13.69 -5.76 25.35
N ARG A 216 13.33 -7.04 25.42
CA ARG A 216 12.77 -7.63 26.63
C ARG A 216 13.89 -7.98 27.62
N PRO A 217 13.60 -8.11 28.93
CA PRO A 217 14.59 -8.50 29.94
C PRO A 217 15.21 -9.89 29.70
N ASP A 218 14.53 -10.77 28.97
CA ASP A 218 15.03 -12.09 28.58
C ASP A 218 16.00 -12.04 27.37
N GLY A 219 16.37 -10.85 26.91
CA GLY A 219 17.27 -10.63 25.78
C GLY A 219 16.59 -10.62 24.41
N ALA A 220 15.34 -11.06 24.31
CA ALA A 220 14.63 -11.12 23.03
C ALA A 220 14.24 -9.72 22.53
N VAL A 221 14.42 -9.48 21.24
CA VAL A 221 14.01 -8.23 20.60
C VAL A 221 12.66 -8.43 19.93
N THR A 222 11.74 -7.50 20.18
CA THR A 222 10.41 -7.53 19.60
C THR A 222 10.16 -6.28 18.75
N VAL A 223 9.36 -6.45 17.70
CA VAL A 223 8.87 -5.38 16.82
C VAL A 223 7.34 -5.36 16.83
N THR A 224 6.75 -4.18 16.95
CA THR A 224 5.30 -3.99 16.87
C THR A 224 4.94 -3.23 15.60
N PHE A 225 4.42 -3.88 14.57
CA PHE A 225 4.02 -3.21 13.32
C PHE A 225 2.63 -2.56 13.38
N ASP A 226 1.75 -3.09 14.23
CA ASP A 226 0.39 -2.59 14.42
C ASP A 226 -0.05 -2.71 15.90
N ALA A 227 -0.62 -3.85 16.31
CA ALA A 227 -1.13 -4.05 17.67
C ALA A 227 -0.30 -5.03 18.50
N ALA A 228 0.18 -6.13 17.89
CA ALA A 228 0.86 -7.20 18.60
C ALA A 228 2.39 -7.14 18.43
N PRO A 229 3.18 -7.36 19.50
CA PRO A 229 4.63 -7.49 19.40
C PRO A 229 5.03 -8.84 18.80
N ILE A 230 5.98 -8.83 17.88
CA ILE A 230 6.52 -10.01 17.20
C ILE A 230 8.00 -10.13 17.53
N GLU A 231 8.44 -11.30 17.97
CA GLU A 231 9.84 -11.58 18.25
C GLU A 231 10.64 -11.65 16.95
N LEU A 232 11.73 -10.89 16.88
CA LEU A 232 12.64 -10.86 15.74
C LEU A 232 13.59 -12.08 15.83
N PRO A 233 13.75 -12.84 14.73
CA PRO A 233 14.71 -13.93 14.69
C PRO A 233 16.15 -13.41 14.63
N ASP A 234 17.10 -14.19 15.13
CA ASP A 234 18.52 -13.99 14.85
C ASP A 234 18.81 -14.25 13.35
N PRO A 235 19.67 -13.47 12.68
CA PRO A 235 20.42 -12.30 13.16
C PRO A 235 19.71 -10.94 12.95
N LEU A 236 18.43 -10.93 12.58
CA LEU A 236 17.70 -9.68 12.27
C LEU A 236 17.51 -8.79 13.52
N ASP A 237 17.33 -9.40 14.68
CA ASP A 237 17.32 -8.70 15.97
C ASP A 237 18.56 -7.81 16.16
N ARG A 238 19.77 -8.34 15.91
CA ARG A 238 21.04 -7.61 16.00
C ARG A 238 21.11 -6.48 15.00
N LEU A 239 20.70 -6.72 13.74
CA LEU A 239 20.66 -5.66 12.72
C LEU A 239 19.77 -4.49 13.16
N VAL A 240 18.63 -4.79 13.78
CA VAL A 240 17.71 -3.75 14.28
C VAL A 240 18.28 -3.01 15.49
N LEU A 241 18.94 -3.71 16.41
CA LEU A 241 19.64 -3.09 17.54
C LEU A 241 20.78 -2.17 17.05
N ASP A 242 21.56 -2.60 16.05
CA ASP A 242 22.61 -1.79 15.42
C ASP A 242 22.02 -0.53 14.77
N GLN A 243 20.86 -0.65 14.11
CA GLN A 243 20.17 0.49 13.52
C GLN A 243 19.68 1.47 14.59
N LEU A 244 19.21 0.98 15.74
CA LEU A 244 18.84 1.83 16.88
C LEU A 244 20.06 2.58 17.44
N ALA A 245 21.20 1.89 17.58
CA ALA A 245 22.44 2.48 18.11
C ALA A 245 23.02 3.56 17.18
N ARG A 246 23.11 3.29 15.87
CA ARG A 246 23.63 4.23 14.86
C ARG A 246 22.79 5.50 14.76
N ARG A 247 21.50 5.43 15.10
CA ARG A 247 20.59 6.58 15.06
C ARG A 247 20.98 7.69 16.06
N GLY A 248 21.60 7.33 17.17
CA GLY A 248 22.08 8.28 18.19
C GLY A 248 23.30 9.11 17.76
N GLN A 249 23.98 8.71 16.69
CA GLN A 249 25.26 9.32 16.26
C GLN A 249 25.11 10.38 15.16
N VAL A 250 23.93 10.53 14.52
CA VAL A 250 23.82 11.19 13.21
C VAL A 250 23.20 12.61 13.24
N SER A 251 22.83 13.22 14.37
CA SER A 251 22.48 14.66 14.35
C SER A 251 22.52 15.36 15.71
N TYR A 252 23.45 16.31 15.84
CA TYR A 252 23.57 17.29 16.93
C TYR A 252 22.40 18.30 16.99
N ALA A 253 21.45 18.26 16.05
CA ALA A 253 20.43 19.30 15.86
C ALA A 253 18.97 18.81 15.95
N SER A 254 18.71 17.59 16.43
CA SER A 254 17.33 17.11 16.54
C SER A 254 17.18 16.25 17.78
N ARG A 255 16.08 16.48 18.50
CA ARG A 255 15.52 15.57 19.52
C ARG A 255 15.72 14.12 19.11
N PRO A 256 15.90 13.16 20.04
CA PRO A 256 16.15 11.75 19.70
C PRO A 256 15.18 11.34 18.59
N ASP A 257 15.73 11.07 17.40
CA ASP A 257 14.91 10.96 16.20
C ASP A 257 13.88 9.85 16.44
N ARG A 258 12.60 10.21 16.39
CA ARG A 258 11.51 9.30 16.74
C ARG A 258 11.42 8.14 15.74
N TRP A 259 11.94 8.32 14.52
CA TRP A 259 11.85 7.35 13.44
C TRP A 259 12.91 6.26 13.59
N LEU A 260 12.57 4.99 13.32
CA LEU A 260 13.55 3.90 13.21
C LEU A 260 14.51 4.13 12.02
N PHE A 261 13.97 4.70 10.94
CA PHE A 261 14.70 5.06 9.72
C PHE A 261 14.66 6.58 9.50
N PRO A 262 15.66 7.32 10.00
CA PRO A 262 15.72 8.77 9.82
C PRO A 262 15.94 9.14 8.35
N GLY A 263 15.30 10.22 7.90
CA GLY A 263 15.48 10.81 6.58
C GLY A 263 16.55 11.91 6.57
N GLY A 264 16.90 12.42 5.38
CA GLY A 264 17.88 13.49 5.23
C GLY A 264 17.40 14.88 5.69
N LEU A 265 16.12 15.04 6.07
CA LEU A 265 15.57 16.27 6.61
C LEU A 265 15.26 16.07 8.11
N PRO A 266 15.58 17.05 8.98
CA PRO A 266 15.31 16.97 10.41
C PRO A 266 13.86 16.59 10.73
N GLY A 267 13.68 15.59 11.60
CA GLY A 267 12.38 15.11 12.04
C GLY A 267 11.53 14.40 10.98
N LYS A 268 12.10 14.11 9.80
CA LYS A 268 11.43 13.37 8.73
C LYS A 268 11.94 11.95 8.66
N HIS A 269 11.02 11.04 8.34
CA HIS A 269 11.33 9.64 8.11
C HIS A 269 12.00 9.42 6.73
N LEU A 270 12.62 8.26 6.54
CA LEU A 270 13.22 7.87 5.26
C LEU A 270 12.19 7.94 4.12
N VAL A 271 12.58 8.51 2.97
CA VAL A 271 11.73 8.56 1.80
C VAL A 271 11.61 7.15 1.21
N THR A 272 10.37 6.65 1.04
CA THR A 272 10.10 5.30 0.53
C THR A 272 10.78 4.98 -0.81
N GLU A 273 11.00 6.00 -1.65
CA GLU A 273 11.69 5.80 -2.93
C GLU A 273 13.16 5.42 -2.77
N ASN A 274 13.84 5.91 -1.73
CA ASN A 274 15.26 5.65 -1.50
C ASN A 274 15.53 4.19 -1.15
N ILE A 275 14.64 3.56 -0.38
CA ILE A 275 14.75 2.12 -0.09
C ILE A 275 14.28 1.29 -1.28
N ARG A 276 13.23 1.74 -1.99
CA ARG A 276 12.69 1.05 -3.16
C ARG A 276 13.75 0.92 -4.26
N SER A 277 14.42 2.01 -4.64
CA SER A 277 15.41 2.00 -5.72
C SER A 277 16.56 1.05 -5.43
N GLN A 278 17.04 1.01 -4.19
CA GLN A 278 18.10 0.10 -3.76
C GLN A 278 17.64 -1.37 -3.76
N LEU A 279 16.43 -1.67 -3.27
CA LEU A 279 15.88 -3.02 -3.35
C LEU A 279 15.74 -3.49 -4.81
N VAL A 280 15.29 -2.61 -5.70
CA VAL A 280 15.20 -2.91 -7.14
C VAL A 280 16.58 -3.17 -7.74
N ALA A 281 17.61 -2.39 -7.37
CA ALA A 281 18.98 -2.61 -7.81
C ALA A 281 19.55 -3.96 -7.33
N LEU A 282 19.05 -4.48 -6.20
CA LEU A 282 19.37 -5.82 -5.70
C LEU A 282 18.53 -6.94 -6.34
N GLY A 283 17.70 -6.63 -7.34
CA GLY A 283 16.79 -7.59 -7.99
C GLY A 283 15.48 -7.84 -7.23
N ILE A 284 15.24 -7.12 -6.13
CA ILE A 284 14.06 -7.31 -5.27
C ILE A 284 12.92 -6.43 -5.77
N GLN A 285 12.06 -7.01 -6.61
CA GLN A 285 10.83 -6.38 -7.06
C GLN A 285 9.79 -6.38 -5.93
N HIS A 286 9.82 -5.34 -5.10
CA HIS A 286 9.05 -5.23 -3.85
C HIS A 286 7.55 -5.58 -3.96
N SER A 287 6.86 -5.28 -5.06
CA SER A 287 5.45 -5.66 -5.24
C SER A 287 5.29 -7.17 -5.41
N THR A 288 6.13 -7.79 -6.25
CA THR A 288 6.13 -9.23 -6.51
C THR A 288 6.59 -10.00 -5.29
N ALA A 289 7.68 -9.56 -4.65
CA ALA A 289 8.23 -10.19 -3.45
C ALA A 289 7.24 -10.15 -2.27
N ARG A 290 6.53 -9.03 -2.10
CA ARG A 290 5.45 -8.92 -1.11
C ARG A 290 4.31 -9.89 -1.40
N LYS A 291 3.88 -10.00 -2.67
CA LYS A 291 2.79 -10.92 -3.05
C LYS A 291 3.15 -12.38 -2.75
N ALA A 292 4.38 -12.79 -3.06
CA ALA A 292 4.88 -14.12 -2.73
C ALA A 292 4.88 -14.37 -1.21
N ALA A 293 5.44 -13.44 -0.43
CA ALA A 293 5.45 -13.58 1.02
C ALA A 293 4.03 -13.56 1.64
N MET A 294 3.08 -12.79 1.08
CA MET A 294 1.67 -12.81 1.49
C MET A 294 1.03 -14.17 1.25
N PHE A 295 1.29 -14.77 0.09
CA PHE A 295 0.76 -16.07 -0.28
C PHE A 295 1.25 -17.15 0.68
N ASP A 296 2.56 -17.20 0.93
CA ASP A 296 3.16 -18.19 1.83
C ASP A 296 2.64 -18.04 3.27
N LEU A 297 2.53 -16.82 3.79
CA LEU A 297 2.02 -16.59 5.14
C LEU A 297 0.54 -16.91 5.25
N ALA A 298 -0.26 -16.59 4.23
CA ALA A 298 -1.68 -16.90 4.22
C ALA A 298 -1.94 -18.42 4.20
N ALA A 299 -1.01 -19.22 3.66
CA ALA A 299 -1.08 -20.68 3.71
C ALA A 299 -0.80 -21.25 5.12
N GLN A 300 -0.06 -20.52 5.96
CA GLN A 300 0.45 -21.00 7.24
C GLN A 300 -0.34 -20.52 8.46
N MET A 301 -1.26 -19.56 8.28
CA MET A 301 -1.93 -18.89 9.41
C MET A 301 -3.44 -18.66 9.17
N PRO A 302 -4.28 -18.81 10.20
CA PRO A 302 -5.69 -18.41 10.14
C PRO A 302 -5.87 -16.91 9.83
N VAL A 303 -6.92 -16.58 9.07
CA VAL A 303 -7.23 -15.21 8.60
C VAL A 303 -7.25 -14.14 9.70
N PRO A 304 -7.90 -14.35 10.87
CA PRO A 304 -7.94 -13.31 11.91
C PRO A 304 -6.54 -12.95 12.44
N ILE A 305 -5.70 -13.97 12.62
CA ILE A 305 -4.33 -13.84 13.12
C ILE A 305 -3.46 -13.12 12.07
N GLY A 306 -3.59 -13.49 10.80
CA GLY A 306 -2.89 -12.81 9.72
C GLY A 306 -3.30 -11.34 9.55
N ALA A 307 -4.59 -11.02 9.77
CA ALA A 307 -5.08 -9.65 9.70
C ALA A 307 -4.48 -8.78 10.82
N GLU A 308 -4.49 -9.28 12.06
CA GLU A 308 -3.98 -8.56 13.23
C GLU A 308 -2.45 -8.40 13.19
N LEU A 309 -1.70 -9.49 12.98
CA LEU A 309 -0.24 -9.47 13.04
C LEU A 309 0.40 -8.66 11.90
N LEU A 310 -0.19 -8.73 10.70
CA LEU A 310 0.35 -8.05 9.52
C LEU A 310 -0.28 -6.66 9.30
N GLY A 311 -1.26 -6.29 10.14
CA GLY A 311 -2.05 -5.07 10.01
C GLY A 311 -2.76 -4.98 8.65
N LEU A 312 -3.37 -6.08 8.20
CA LEU A 312 -4.15 -6.18 6.97
C LEU A 312 -5.64 -6.00 7.27
N SER A 313 -6.40 -5.45 6.32
CA SER A 313 -7.86 -5.47 6.47
C SER A 313 -8.38 -6.92 6.42
N PRO A 314 -9.43 -7.26 7.20
CA PRO A 314 -9.99 -8.62 7.21
C PRO A 314 -10.31 -9.13 5.79
N HIS A 315 -10.91 -8.27 4.96
CA HIS A 315 -11.21 -8.59 3.56
C HIS A 315 -9.96 -8.91 2.72
N THR A 316 -8.84 -8.21 2.95
CA THR A 316 -7.58 -8.50 2.25
C THR A 316 -7.00 -9.83 2.70
N ALA A 317 -7.01 -10.11 4.01
CA ALA A 317 -6.53 -11.36 4.56
C ALA A 317 -7.35 -12.57 4.05
N THR A 318 -8.69 -12.46 4.01
CA THR A 318 -9.56 -13.51 3.44
C THR A 318 -9.25 -13.79 1.97
N ARG A 319 -9.02 -12.76 1.15
CA ARG A 319 -8.67 -12.95 -0.27
C ARG A 319 -7.36 -13.71 -0.45
N TRP A 320 -6.35 -13.44 0.38
CA TRP A 320 -5.07 -14.15 0.32
C TRP A 320 -5.17 -15.59 0.82
N ALA A 321 -5.93 -15.84 1.88
CA ALA A 321 -6.19 -17.20 2.35
C ALA A 321 -6.95 -18.05 1.32
N ALA A 322 -7.96 -17.45 0.66
CA ALA A 322 -8.67 -18.12 -0.43
C ALA A 322 -7.75 -18.45 -1.61
N LEU A 323 -6.82 -17.54 -1.96
CA LEU A 323 -5.82 -17.81 -2.99
C LEU A 323 -4.89 -18.97 -2.59
N ALA A 324 -4.33 -18.95 -1.38
CA ALA A 324 -3.47 -20.01 -0.87
C ALA A 324 -4.17 -21.38 -0.79
N ALA A 325 -5.46 -21.42 -0.43
CA ALA A 325 -6.23 -22.65 -0.36
C ALA A 325 -6.51 -23.28 -1.74
N ARG A 326 -6.63 -22.46 -2.81
CA ARG A 326 -6.90 -22.96 -4.18
C ARG A 326 -5.71 -23.67 -4.82
N ASP A 327 -4.49 -23.30 -4.45
CA ASP A 327 -3.29 -24.00 -4.94
C ASP A 327 -3.01 -25.28 -4.14
N TRP A 328 -3.40 -25.34 -2.87
CA TRP A 328 -3.37 -26.59 -2.09
C TRP A 328 -4.32 -27.67 -2.65
N SER A 329 -5.50 -27.30 -3.16
CA SER A 329 -6.40 -28.29 -3.78
C SER A 329 -5.86 -28.83 -5.10
N ARG A 330 -5.12 -28.01 -5.88
CA ARG A 330 -4.39 -28.44 -7.08
C ARG A 330 -3.20 -29.34 -6.73
N TYR A 331 -2.40 -28.98 -5.74
CA TYR A 331 -1.27 -29.78 -5.28
C TYR A 331 -1.72 -31.10 -4.64
N ALA A 332 -2.75 -31.07 -3.78
CA ALA A 332 -3.33 -32.27 -3.16
C ALA A 332 -4.04 -33.19 -4.17
N ALA A 333 -4.54 -32.65 -5.28
CA ALA A 333 -5.05 -33.45 -6.41
C ALA A 333 -3.91 -34.08 -7.23
N MET A 334 -2.79 -33.38 -7.41
CA MET A 334 -1.59 -33.94 -8.05
C MET A 334 -0.91 -35.02 -7.21
N CYS A 335 -0.95 -34.93 -5.87
CA CYS A 335 -0.41 -35.97 -4.97
C CYS A 335 -1.36 -37.15 -4.73
N ARG A 336 -2.59 -37.13 -5.26
CA ARG A 336 -3.56 -38.24 -5.19
C ARG A 336 -3.73 -39.02 -6.50
N ALA A 337 -3.06 -38.61 -7.58
CA ALA A 337 -3.02 -39.29 -8.87
C ALA A 337 -1.70 -40.07 -9.01
#